data_AF-A0A091CD20-F1
#
_entry.id   AF-A0A091CD20-F1
#
_cell.length_a   1.000
_cell.length_b   1.000
_cell.length_c   1.000
_cell.angle_alpha   90.00
_cell.angle_beta   90.00
_cell.angle_gamma   90.00
#
_symmetry.space_group_name_H-M   'P 1'
#
loop_
_entity.id
_entity.type
_entity.pdbx_description
1 polymer ?
#
loop_
_entity_poly.entity_id
_entity_poly.type
_entity_poly.pdbx_seq_one_letter_code
_entity_poly.pdbx_strand_id
1 'polypeptide(L)'
;MIALADTKKVEESQLMIALLDGVTIDSGVASEIGIAYANHIPILGLYTDSRQQGADNQQKLEALGTVAENQFHYLNLYTVGLIKLNGQVYPSEEALLEGIQQFVTQGKVDE
;
A
#
# COMPACT_ATOMS: atom_id res chain seq x y z
N MET A 1 14.51 -16.83 -16.02
CA MET A 1 13.74 -15.62 -16.37
C MET A 1 13.56 -14.82 -15.09
N ILE A 2 13.75 -13.50 -15.12
CA ILE A 2 13.72 -12.65 -13.91
C ILE A 2 12.37 -12.81 -13.17
N ALA A 3 11.25 -12.68 -13.88
CA ALA A 3 9.90 -12.80 -13.30
C ALA A 3 9.66 -14.12 -12.53
N LEU A 4 10.20 -15.26 -13.01
CA LEU A 4 10.07 -16.55 -12.30
C LEU A 4 10.87 -16.58 -10.99
N ALA A 5 12.05 -15.95 -10.97
CA ALA A 5 12.87 -15.89 -9.77
C ALA A 5 12.25 -14.99 -8.70
N ASP A 6 11.76 -13.82 -9.11
CA ASP A 6 11.13 -12.84 -8.21
C ASP A 6 9.79 -13.38 -7.68
N THR A 7 8.95 -13.97 -8.54
CA THR A 7 7.69 -14.62 -8.15
C THR A 7 7.94 -15.70 -7.09
N LYS A 8 8.95 -16.55 -7.30
CA LYS A 8 9.31 -17.58 -6.33
C LYS A 8 9.71 -16.98 -4.98
N LYS A 9 10.37 -15.81 -4.96
CA LYS A 9 10.71 -15.12 -3.71
C LYS A 9 9.51 -14.53 -3.00
N VAL A 10 8.52 -14.03 -3.75
CA VAL A 10 7.23 -13.64 -3.19
C VAL A 10 6.56 -14.88 -2.56
N GLU A 11 6.42 -15.97 -3.30
CA GLU A 11 5.77 -17.21 -2.83
C GLU A 11 6.46 -17.86 -1.61
N GLU A 12 7.78 -17.72 -1.47
CA GLU A 12 8.56 -18.19 -0.31
C GLU A 12 8.42 -17.28 0.92
N SER A 13 7.86 -16.08 0.77
CA SER A 13 7.77 -15.08 1.85
C SER A 13 6.59 -15.33 2.79
N GLN A 14 6.72 -14.87 4.03
CA GLN A 14 5.65 -14.90 5.04
C GLN A 14 4.88 -13.58 5.09
N LEU A 15 5.47 -12.51 4.55
CA LEU A 15 4.97 -11.14 4.58
C LEU A 15 5.61 -10.38 3.43
N MET A 16 4.83 -9.58 2.72
CA MET A 16 5.31 -8.59 1.77
C MET A 16 5.25 -7.19 2.41
N ILE A 17 6.32 -6.40 2.27
CA ILE A 17 6.31 -4.97 2.58
C ILE A 17 6.42 -4.22 1.25
N ALA A 18 5.40 -3.44 0.90
CA ALA A 18 5.28 -2.77 -0.39
C ALA A 18 5.37 -1.25 -0.22
N LEU A 19 6.32 -0.61 -0.91
CA LEU A 19 6.40 0.85 -0.97
C LEU A 19 5.52 1.35 -2.12
N LEU A 20 4.55 2.21 -1.80
CA LEU A 20 3.49 2.63 -2.72
C LEU A 20 3.70 4.04 -3.29
N ASP A 21 4.67 4.79 -2.75
CA ASP A 21 4.98 6.15 -3.17
C ASP A 21 5.51 6.21 -4.61
N GLY A 22 5.18 7.30 -5.30
CA GLY A 22 5.55 7.54 -6.69
C GLY A 22 4.54 8.47 -7.37
N VAL A 23 4.76 8.78 -8.65
CA VAL A 23 3.71 9.43 -9.46
C VAL A 23 2.52 8.48 -9.63
N THR A 24 2.82 7.19 -9.75
CA THR A 24 1.92 6.05 -9.68
C THR A 24 2.65 4.93 -8.94
N ILE A 25 1.92 3.97 -8.39
CA ILE A 25 2.51 2.72 -7.88
C ILE A 25 3.33 2.09 -9.02
N ASP A 26 4.55 1.64 -8.71
CA ASP A 26 5.38 0.93 -9.67
C ASP A 26 4.64 -0.31 -10.21
N SER A 27 4.69 -0.51 -11.52
CA SER A 27 3.96 -1.61 -12.16
C SER A 27 4.50 -3.00 -11.78
N GLY A 28 5.78 -3.11 -11.44
CA GLY A 28 6.39 -4.33 -10.90
C GLY A 28 5.84 -4.64 -9.51
N VAL A 29 5.91 -3.66 -8.60
CA VAL A 29 5.36 -3.79 -7.24
C VAL A 29 3.87 -4.11 -7.27
N ALA A 30 3.09 -3.45 -8.13
CA ALA A 30 1.66 -3.75 -8.30
C ALA A 30 1.40 -5.18 -8.79
N SER A 31 2.27 -5.72 -9.64
CA SER A 31 2.19 -7.11 -10.11
C SER A 31 2.50 -8.10 -8.99
N GLU A 32 3.53 -7.82 -8.20
CA GLU A 32 3.93 -8.63 -7.04
C GLU A 32 2.86 -8.64 -5.95
N ILE A 33 2.21 -7.50 -5.68
CA ILE A 33 1.04 -7.39 -4.78
C ILE A 33 -0.08 -8.33 -5.22
N GLY A 34 -0.36 -8.39 -6.52
CA GLY A 34 -1.37 -9.30 -7.07
C GLY A 34 -1.04 -10.76 -6.82
N ILE A 35 0.23 -11.15 -7.01
CA ILE A 35 0.72 -12.51 -6.74
C ILE A 35 0.66 -12.83 -5.25
N ALA A 36 1.12 -11.92 -4.39
CA ALA A 36 1.09 -12.09 -2.94
C ALA A 36 -0.34 -12.31 -2.43
N TYR A 37 -1.27 -11.45 -2.86
CA TYR A 37 -2.69 -11.58 -2.52
C TYR A 37 -3.27 -12.92 -2.98
N ALA A 38 -3.02 -13.32 -4.24
CA ALA A 38 -3.52 -14.57 -4.79
C ALA A 38 -2.96 -15.82 -4.07
N ASN A 39 -1.77 -15.72 -3.47
CA ASN A 39 -1.14 -16.77 -2.66
C ASN A 39 -1.40 -16.62 -1.15
N HIS A 40 -2.35 -15.75 -0.76
CA HIS A 40 -2.71 -15.49 0.64
C HIS A 40 -1.56 -14.97 1.52
N ILE A 41 -0.53 -14.38 0.91
CA ILE A 41 0.57 -13.74 1.63
C ILE A 41 0.10 -12.36 2.10
N PRO A 42 0.25 -12.02 3.38
CA PRO A 42 -0.15 -10.72 3.89
C PRO A 42 0.76 -9.60 3.36
N ILE A 43 0.20 -8.41 3.16
CA ILE A 43 0.90 -7.27 2.55
C ILE A 43 0.78 -6.04 3.44
N LEU A 44 1.91 -5.43 3.83
CA LEU A 44 1.94 -4.13 4.49
C LEU A 44 2.43 -3.07 3.50
N GLY A 45 1.55 -2.15 3.15
CA GLY A 45 1.87 -1.02 2.28
C GLY A 45 2.39 0.17 3.08
N LEU A 46 3.41 0.86 2.56
CA LEU A 46 3.85 2.16 3.05
C LEU A 46 3.48 3.25 2.03
N TYR A 47 2.80 4.29 2.48
CA TYR A 47 2.40 5.43 1.66
C TYR A 47 2.63 6.75 2.41
N THR A 48 3.71 7.45 2.07
CA THR A 48 4.20 8.62 2.81
C THR A 48 3.94 9.97 2.15
N ASP A 49 3.38 9.98 0.94
CA ASP A 49 3.10 11.21 0.21
C ASP A 49 2.27 12.20 1.06
N SER A 50 2.85 13.36 1.36
CA SER A 50 2.24 14.37 2.22
C SER A 50 0.93 14.92 1.67
N ARG A 51 0.67 14.77 0.36
CA ARG A 51 -0.56 15.21 -0.30
C ARG A 51 -1.77 14.35 0.07
N GLN A 52 -1.58 13.21 0.74
CA GLN A 52 -2.70 12.44 1.32
C GLN A 52 -3.41 13.18 2.45
N GLN A 53 -2.78 14.19 3.06
CA GLN A 53 -3.30 14.92 4.21
C GLN A 53 -4.25 16.06 3.81
N GLY A 54 -5.05 16.51 4.78
CA GLY A 54 -5.96 17.66 4.62
C GLY A 54 -7.39 17.28 4.27
N ALA A 55 -7.83 16.08 4.64
CA ALA A 55 -9.24 15.67 4.55
C ALA A 55 -10.17 16.53 5.44
N ASP A 56 -9.61 17.22 6.43
CA ASP A 56 -10.26 18.21 7.29
C ASP A 56 -10.13 19.66 6.76
N ASN A 57 -9.38 19.88 5.68
CA ASN A 57 -9.22 21.20 5.07
C ASN A 57 -10.36 21.48 4.08
N GLN A 58 -11.31 22.29 4.52
CA GLN A 58 -12.50 22.65 3.74
C GLN A 58 -12.17 23.26 2.36
N GLN A 59 -11.10 24.06 2.24
CA GLN A 59 -10.71 24.65 0.96
C GLN A 59 -10.23 23.60 -0.03
N LYS A 60 -9.49 22.58 0.43
CA LYS A 60 -9.07 21.45 -0.42
C LYS A 60 -10.28 20.64 -0.90
N LEU A 61 -11.28 20.45 -0.05
CA LEU A 61 -12.51 19.75 -0.42
C LEU A 61 -13.33 20.53 -1.43
N GLU A 62 -13.47 21.84 -1.25
CA GLU A 62 -14.18 22.72 -2.19
C GLU A 62 -13.48 22.78 -3.56
N ALA A 63 -12.14 22.77 -3.58
CA ALA A 63 -11.34 22.76 -4.81
C ALA A 63 -11.63 21.56 -5.73
N LEU A 64 -12.09 20.43 -5.18
CA LEU A 64 -12.49 19.25 -5.98
C LEU A 64 -13.61 19.53 -6.97
N GLY A 65 -14.43 20.57 -6.74
CA GLY A 65 -15.48 21.00 -7.66
C GLY A 65 -14.96 21.73 -8.91
N THR A 66 -13.68 22.11 -8.94
CA THR A 66 -13.05 22.83 -10.06
C THR A 66 -12.15 21.88 -10.85
N VAL A 67 -12.24 21.94 -12.18
CA VAL A 67 -11.47 21.08 -13.08
C VAL A 67 -9.97 21.27 -12.83
N ALA A 68 -9.27 20.15 -12.63
CA ALA A 68 -7.81 20.09 -12.41
C ALA A 68 -7.29 20.73 -11.11
N GLU A 69 -8.14 20.93 -10.10
CA GLU A 69 -7.75 21.48 -8.79
C GLU A 69 -7.71 20.43 -7.67
N ASN A 70 -7.67 19.13 -8.00
CA ASN A 70 -7.53 18.07 -7.00
C ASN A 70 -6.12 18.11 -6.36
N GLN A 71 -6.08 18.35 -5.05
CA GLN A 71 -4.84 18.37 -4.28
C GLN A 71 -4.50 17.04 -3.58
N PHE A 72 -5.38 16.05 -3.62
CA PHE A 72 -5.14 14.73 -3.05
C PHE A 72 -4.46 13.83 -4.06
N HIS A 73 -3.28 13.32 -3.70
CA HIS A 73 -2.58 12.34 -4.53
C HIS A 73 -3.41 11.05 -4.66
N TYR A 74 -3.38 10.44 -5.83
CA TYR A 74 -4.18 9.26 -6.14
C TYR A 74 -3.31 8.01 -6.20
N LEU A 75 -3.69 6.99 -5.42
CA LEU A 75 -3.24 5.62 -5.59
C LEU A 75 -4.33 4.78 -6.24
N ASN A 76 -3.92 3.81 -7.07
CA ASN A 76 -4.87 2.90 -7.69
C ASN A 76 -5.60 2.08 -6.62
N LEU A 77 -6.92 2.25 -6.55
CA LEU A 77 -7.75 1.64 -5.50
C LEU A 77 -7.88 0.13 -5.61
N TYR A 78 -7.66 -0.45 -6.80
CA TYR A 78 -7.63 -1.91 -6.95
C TYR A 78 -6.41 -2.49 -6.23
N THR A 79 -5.22 -1.95 -6.50
CA THR A 79 -3.98 -2.37 -5.83
C THR A 79 -4.06 -2.16 -4.32
N VAL A 80 -4.52 -0.99 -3.88
CA VAL A 80 -4.73 -0.70 -2.44
C VAL A 80 -5.76 -1.64 -1.81
N GLY A 81 -6.82 -1.97 -2.55
CA GLY A 81 -7.84 -2.92 -2.10
C GLY A 81 -7.28 -4.32 -1.85
N LEU A 82 -6.43 -4.84 -2.74
CA LEU A 82 -5.78 -6.15 -2.55
C LEU A 82 -4.92 -6.19 -1.29
N ILE A 83 -4.19 -5.10 -1.00
CA ILE A 83 -3.41 -4.97 0.24
C ILE A 83 -4.35 -5.06 1.46
N LYS A 84 -5.41 -4.25 1.47
CA LYS A 84 -6.34 -4.15 2.62
C LYS A 84 -7.17 -5.41 2.86
N LEU A 85 -7.36 -6.26 1.85
CA LEU A 85 -8.06 -7.54 2.02
C LEU A 85 -7.23 -8.59 2.79
N ASN A 86 -5.91 -8.41 2.89
CA ASN A 86 -5.02 -9.30 3.64
C ASN A 86 -3.80 -8.52 4.18
N GLY A 87 -4.06 -7.44 4.92
CA GLY A 87 -3.00 -6.55 5.39
C GLY A 87 -3.48 -5.11 5.51
N GLN A 88 -2.53 -4.16 5.48
CA GLN A 88 -2.82 -2.76 5.86
C GLN A 88 -1.89 -1.78 5.13
N VAL A 89 -2.33 -0.53 4.98
CA VAL A 89 -1.51 0.57 4.46
C VAL A 89 -1.22 1.56 5.58
N TYR A 90 0.06 1.88 5.77
CA TYR A 90 0.56 2.76 6.81
C TYR A 90 1.01 4.11 6.23
N PRO A 91 0.71 5.23 6.93
CA PRO A 91 1.02 6.56 6.45
C PRO A 91 2.44 7.04 6.81
N SER A 92 3.16 6.30 7.66
CA SER A 92 4.51 6.65 8.12
C SER A 92 5.35 5.41 8.43
N GLU A 93 6.66 5.59 8.50
CA GLU A 93 7.62 4.54 8.84
C GLU A 93 7.37 4.00 10.25
N GLU A 94 7.09 4.88 11.23
CA GLU A 94 6.82 4.49 12.61
C GLU A 94 5.59 3.57 12.70
N ALA A 95 4.50 3.94 12.02
CA ALA A 95 3.27 3.15 12.01
C ALA A 95 3.50 1.79 11.31
N LEU A 96 4.30 1.77 10.22
CA LEU A 96 4.68 0.51 9.57
C LEU A 96 5.49 -0.39 10.52
N LEU A 97 6.46 0.17 11.24
CA LEU A 97 7.30 -0.59 12.18
C LEU A 97 6.46 -1.20 13.32
N GLU A 98 5.47 -0.45 13.83
CA GLU A 98 4.49 -0.96 14.79
C GLU A 98 3.68 -2.13 14.19
N GLY A 99 3.20 -1.98 12.95
CA GLY A 99 2.49 -3.02 12.22
C GLY A 99 3.31 -4.30 12.02
N ILE A 100 4.59 -4.16 11.66
CA ILE A 100 5.53 -5.27 11.54
C ILE A 100 5.71 -5.96 12.91
N GLN A 101 5.85 -5.19 13.99
CA GLN A 101 6.00 -5.76 15.32
C GLN A 101 4.77 -6.57 15.74
N GLN A 102 3.57 -6.07 15.43
CA GLN A 102 2.31 -6.78 15.68
C GLN A 102 2.27 -8.11 14.90
N PHE A 103 2.59 -8.07 13.60
CA PHE A 103 2.65 -9.26 12.77
C PHE A 103 3.59 -10.32 13.33
N VAL A 104 4.81 -9.93 13.74
CA VAL A 104 5.81 -10.87 14.29
C VAL A 104 5.33 -11.48 15.62
N THR A 105 4.60 -10.72 16.43
CA THR A 105 4.18 -11.18 17.77
C THR A 105 2.91 -12.04 17.72
N GLN A 106 2.00 -11.76 16.78
CA GLN A 106 0.65 -12.35 16.76
C GLN A 106 0.38 -13.24 15.54
N GLY A 107 1.27 -13.20 14.53
CA GLY A 107 1.11 -13.92 13.26
C GLY A 107 0.06 -13.34 12.32
N LYS A 108 -0.54 -12.19 12.68
CA LYS A 108 -1.54 -11.44 11.91
C LYS A 108 -1.41 -9.95 12.21
N VAL A 109 -1.92 -9.11 11.31
CA VAL A 109 -2.13 -7.68 11.54
C VAL A 109 -3.63 -7.49 11.74
N ASP A 110 -4.02 -6.89 12.86
CA ASP A 110 -5.42 -6.59 13.17
C ASP A 110 -5.91 -5.39 12.31
N GLU A 111 -7.21 -5.37 11.98
CA GLU A 111 -7.85 -4.31 11.16
C GLU A 111 -7.81 -2.91 11.80
#